data_AF-A0A2N1E2V8-F1
#
_entry.id   AF-A0A2N1E2V8-F1
#
_cell.length_a   1.000
_cell.length_b   1.000
_cell.length_c   1.000
_cell.angle_alpha   90.00
_cell.angle_beta   90.00
_cell.angle_gamma   90.00
#
_symmetry.space_group_name_H-M   'P 1'
#
loop_
_entity.id
_entity.type
_entity.pdbx_description
1 polymer ?
#
loop_
_entity_poly.entity_id
_entity_poly.type
_entity_poly.pdbx_seq_one_letter_code
_entity_poly.pdbx_strand_id
1 'polypeptide(L)'
;MQEQFEQAFSDDNGKLPVSFIKLQRLGDSYSVPRVARAWYWFKRSRETLVVDLPTVGPSPEPPEDAIDDSFLDAHHAKIRMRNGCFMAIKAAGITIAGESN
;
A
#
# COMPACT_ATOMS: atom_id res chain seq x y z
N MET A 1 7.11 1.92 7.86
CA MET A 1 6.62 0.53 8.06
C MET A 1 6.49 0.16 9.53
N GLN A 2 7.54 0.31 10.35
CA GLN A 2 7.49 -0.03 11.78
C GLN A 2 6.42 0.73 12.57
N GLU A 3 6.25 2.03 12.31
CA GLU A 3 5.18 2.83 12.96
C GLU A 3 3.77 2.37 12.59
N GLN A 4 3.55 1.96 11.34
CA GLN A 4 2.27 1.41 10.89
C GLN A 4 1.97 0.08 11.58
N PHE A 5 2.99 -0.76 11.75
CA PHE A 5 2.86 -1.99 12.54
C PHE A 5 2.48 -1.68 13.98
N GLU A 6 3.12 -0.71 14.62
CA GLU A 6 2.85 -0.39 16.03
C GLU A 6 1.43 0.13 16.24
N GLN A 7 0.93 0.94 15.31
CA GLN A 7 -0.45 1.39 15.33
C GLN A 7 -1.42 0.22 15.14
N ALA A 8 -1.21 -0.61 14.12
CA ALA A 8 -2.04 -1.79 13.86
C ALA A 8 -2.02 -2.78 15.03
N PHE A 9 -0.85 -3.03 15.61
CA PHE A 9 -0.71 -3.89 16.78
C PHE A 9 -1.43 -3.30 18.00
N SER A 10 -1.37 -1.99 18.21
CA SER A 10 -2.19 -1.30 19.23
C SER A 10 -3.67 -1.61 19.02
N ASP A 11 -4.19 -1.35 17.81
CA ASP A 11 -5.62 -1.45 17.51
C ASP A 11 -6.13 -2.89 17.67
N ASP A 12 -5.38 -3.89 17.22
CA ASP A 12 -5.72 -5.31 17.34
C ASP A 12 -5.58 -5.88 18.77
N ASN A 13 -4.84 -5.20 19.64
CA ASN A 13 -4.56 -5.67 21.00
C ASN A 13 -5.26 -4.82 22.07
N GLY A 14 -6.45 -4.31 21.76
CA GLY A 14 -7.27 -3.56 22.70
C GLY A 14 -6.84 -2.10 22.88
N LYS A 15 -6.26 -1.50 21.83
CA LYS A 15 -5.77 -0.12 21.81
C LYS A 15 -4.71 0.16 22.88
N LEU A 16 -3.77 -0.78 23.05
CA LEU A 16 -2.59 -0.56 23.90
C LEU A 16 -1.87 0.72 23.48
N PRO A 17 -1.42 1.57 24.42
CA PRO A 17 -0.70 2.79 24.06
C PRO A 17 0.49 2.47 23.15
N VAL A 18 0.52 3.10 21.97
CA VAL A 18 1.60 2.92 20.98
C VAL A 18 2.98 3.23 21.60
N SER A 19 3.03 4.17 22.54
CA SER A 19 4.23 4.48 23.33
C SER A 19 4.79 3.25 24.06
N PHE A 20 3.94 2.38 24.62
CA PHE A 20 4.38 1.17 25.30
C PHE A 20 4.95 0.12 24.34
N ILE A 21 4.41 0.05 23.13
CA ILE A 21 4.96 -0.82 22.08
C ILE A 21 6.33 -0.29 21.62
N LYS A 22 6.46 1.03 21.44
CA LYS A 22 7.71 1.70 21.05
C LYS A 22 8.84 1.50 22.07
N LEU A 23 8.53 1.45 23.36
CA LEU A 23 9.53 1.17 24.42
C LEU A 23 10.17 -0.21 24.29
N GLN A 24 9.53 -1.14 23.57
CA GLN A 24 10.02 -2.50 23.39
C GLN A 24 10.93 -2.64 22.17
N ARG A 25 11.16 -1.57 21.38
CA ARG A 25 12.01 -1.64 20.18
C ARG A 25 13.42 -2.13 20.53
N LEU A 26 13.92 -3.07 19.73
CA LEU A 26 15.24 -3.66 19.85
C LEU A 26 15.83 -3.84 18.45
N GLY A 27 16.50 -2.81 17.94
CA GLY A 27 16.99 -2.78 16.55
C GLY A 27 15.83 -2.92 15.55
N ASP A 28 15.93 -3.92 14.65
CA ASP A 28 14.88 -4.28 13.69
C ASP A 28 13.82 -5.26 14.26
N SER A 29 13.72 -5.38 15.58
CA SER A 29 12.75 -6.23 16.25
C SER A 29 12.24 -5.60 17.55
N TYR A 30 11.61 -6.41 18.40
CA TYR A 30 11.10 -6.02 19.71
C TYR A 30 11.60 -6.97 20.80
N SER A 31 11.78 -6.46 22.02
CA SER A 31 12.23 -7.23 23.18
C SER A 31 11.17 -8.19 23.71
N VAL A 32 9.89 -7.87 23.52
CA VAL A 32 8.77 -8.72 23.95
C VAL A 32 8.47 -9.75 22.85
N PRO A 33 8.55 -11.07 23.14
CA PRO A 33 8.40 -12.13 22.13
C PRO A 33 7.09 -12.07 21.33
N ARG A 34 5.98 -11.67 21.99
CA ARG A 34 4.68 -11.52 21.31
C ARG A 34 4.72 -10.44 20.22
N VAL A 35 5.33 -9.29 20.52
CA VAL A 35 5.43 -8.16 19.58
C VAL A 35 6.44 -8.49 18.49
N ALA A 36 7.58 -9.09 18.84
CA ALA A 36 8.59 -9.53 17.89
C ALA A 36 8.03 -10.52 16.85
N ARG A 37 7.25 -11.52 17.30
CA ARG A 37 6.60 -12.48 16.42
C ARG A 37 5.56 -11.82 15.50
N ALA A 38 4.76 -10.90 16.03
CA ALA A 38 3.79 -10.16 15.23
C ALA A 38 4.50 -9.27 14.18
N TRP A 39 5.60 -8.62 14.55
CA TRP A 39 6.42 -7.83 13.64
C TRP A 39 7.03 -8.66 12.51
N TYR A 40 7.57 -9.84 12.84
CA TYR A 40 8.09 -10.78 11.85
C TYR A 40 7.03 -11.12 10.80
N TRP A 41 5.83 -11.51 11.22
CA TRP A 41 4.75 -11.88 10.29
C TRP A 41 4.18 -10.67 9.55
N PHE A 42 4.16 -9.48 10.17
CA PHE A 42 3.77 -8.25 9.51
C PHE A 42 4.70 -7.92 8.33
N LYS A 43 6.02 -8.01 8.53
CA LYS A 43 7.00 -7.85 7.44
C LYS A 43 6.83 -8.92 6.38
N ARG A 44 6.79 -10.19 6.80
CA ARG A 44 6.69 -11.33 5.88
C ARG A 44 5.46 -11.24 4.99
N SER A 45 4.30 -10.85 5.55
CA SER A 45 3.07 -10.70 4.78
C SER A 45 3.19 -9.70 3.62
N ARG A 46 3.94 -8.60 3.82
CA ARG A 46 4.13 -7.55 2.81
C ARG A 46 5.10 -7.97 1.71
N GLU A 47 6.13 -8.73 2.08
CA GLU A 47 7.07 -9.33 1.12
C GLU A 47 6.39 -10.39 0.24
N THR A 48 5.42 -11.12 0.78
CA THR A 48 4.76 -12.22 0.06
C THR A 48 3.52 -11.80 -0.71
N LEU A 49 2.89 -10.70 -0.31
CA LEU A 49 1.68 -10.22 -0.95
C LEU A 49 2.05 -9.53 -2.27
N VAL A 50 1.45 -10.02 -3.35
CA VAL A 50 1.56 -9.43 -4.67
C VAL A 50 0.17 -8.92 -5.07
N VAL A 51 0.09 -7.63 -5.43
CA VAL A 51 -1.15 -7.00 -5.88
C VAL A 51 -1.11 -6.84 -7.39
N ASP A 52 -2.12 -7.36 -8.08
CA ASP A 52 -2.34 -7.06 -9.48
C ASP A 52 -3.19 -5.78 -9.61
N LEU A 53 -2.73 -4.85 -10.46
CA LEU A 53 -3.41 -3.59 -10.71
C LEU A 53 -3.96 -3.59 -12.14
N PRO A 54 -5.25 -3.25 -12.33
CA PRO A 54 -5.88 -3.22 -13.64
C PRO A 54 -5.05 -2.44 -14.65
N THR A 55 -4.94 -2.95 -15.87
CA THR A 55 -4.29 -2.23 -16.97
C THR A 55 -5.11 -1.02 -17.37
N VAL A 56 -4.41 0.03 -17.81
CA VAL A 56 -5.05 1.12 -18.54
C VAL A 56 -5.17 0.64 -19.98
N GLY A 57 -6.39 0.65 -20.51
CA GLY A 57 -6.63 0.35 -21.92
C GLY A 57 -6.05 1.45 -22.82
N PRO A 58 -6.15 1.30 -24.14
CA PRO A 58 -5.78 2.37 -25.05
C PRO A 58 -6.60 3.62 -24.79
N SER A 59 -6.05 4.78 -25.16
CA SER A 59 -6.81 6.03 -25.18
C SER A 59 -8.06 5.86 -26.07
N PRO A 60 -9.23 6.37 -25.65
CA PRO A 60 -10.41 6.32 -26.49
C PRO A 60 -10.20 7.16 -27.76
N GLU A 61 -10.82 6.74 -28.85
CA GLU A 61 -10.85 7.50 -30.09
C GLU A 61 -11.81 8.70 -29.97
N PRO A 62 -11.50 9.83 -30.64
CA PRO A 62 -12.36 11.00 -30.62
C PRO A 62 -13.72 10.71 -31.28
N PRO A 63 -14.84 11.05 -30.63
CA PRO A 63 -16.16 11.08 -31.27
C PRO A 63 -16.18 12.00 -32.51
N GLU A 64 -17.00 11.68 -33.51
CA GLU A 64 -17.12 12.48 -34.74
C GLU A 64 -17.58 13.93 -34.48
N ASP A 65 -18.31 14.14 -33.39
CA ASP A 65 -18.86 15.42 -32.93
C ASP A 65 -18.08 16.03 -31.76
N ALA A 66 -16.88 15.52 -31.46
CA ALA A 66 -16.03 16.07 -30.41
C ALA A 66 -15.63 17.52 -30.72
N ILE A 67 -16.09 18.44 -29.88
CA ILE A 67 -15.75 19.87 -29.97
C ILE A 67 -14.39 20.15 -29.29
N ASP A 68 -14.06 19.37 -28.25
CA ASP A 68 -12.83 19.46 -27.47
C ASP A 68 -12.36 18.07 -27.01
N ASP A 69 -11.36 18.02 -26.12
CA ASP A 69 -10.77 16.80 -25.59
C ASP A 69 -11.44 16.27 -24.30
N SER A 70 -12.62 16.78 -23.93
CA SER A 70 -13.34 16.36 -22.72
C SER A 70 -13.65 14.86 -22.66
N PHE A 71 -13.75 14.18 -23.82
CA PHE A 71 -13.91 12.73 -23.89
C PHE A 71 -12.70 11.96 -23.30
N LEU A 72 -11.52 12.61 -23.17
CA LEU A 72 -10.33 12.05 -22.53
C LEU A 72 -10.34 12.20 -21.01
N ASP A 73 -11.22 13.03 -20.43
CA ASP A 73 -11.16 13.33 -18.98
C ASP A 73 -11.33 12.10 -18.12
N ALA A 74 -12.27 11.22 -18.48
CA ALA A 74 -12.49 9.96 -17.78
C ALA A 74 -11.27 9.03 -17.92
N HIS A 75 -10.65 9.01 -19.09
CA HIS A 75 -9.44 8.22 -19.35
C HIS A 75 -8.26 8.73 -18.49
N HIS A 76 -8.03 10.04 -18.47
CA HIS A 76 -7.01 10.66 -17.63
C HIS A 76 -7.29 10.49 -16.14
N ALA A 77 -8.55 10.60 -15.71
CA ALA A 77 -8.94 10.35 -14.32
C ALA A 77 -8.61 8.93 -13.88
N LYS A 78 -8.90 7.92 -14.72
CA LYS A 78 -8.53 6.52 -14.47
C LYS A 78 -7.02 6.35 -14.30
N ILE A 79 -6.21 6.98 -15.17
CA ILE A 79 -4.76 6.95 -15.08
C ILE A 79 -4.28 7.55 -13.74
N ARG A 80 -4.77 8.74 -13.39
CA ARG A 80 -4.42 9.40 -12.12
C ARG A 80 -4.74 8.53 -10.91
N MET A 81 -5.94 7.93 -10.89
CA MET A 81 -6.35 7.04 -9.81
C MET A 81 -5.46 5.81 -9.72
N ARG A 82 -5.16 5.16 -10.86
CA ARG A 82 -4.25 4.01 -10.91
C ARG A 82 -2.86 4.36 -10.38
N ASN A 83 -2.31 5.50 -10.78
CA ASN A 83 -1.01 5.97 -10.31
C ASN A 83 -1.03 6.25 -8.80
N GLY A 84 -2.11 6.83 -8.27
CA GLY A 84 -2.32 6.99 -6.84
C GLY A 84 -2.29 5.66 -6.09
N CYS A 85 -3.04 4.66 -6.57
CA CYS A 85 -3.04 3.31 -5.99
C CYS A 85 -1.64 2.68 -6.02
N PHE A 86 -0.94 2.80 -7.16
CA PHE A 86 0.40 2.28 -7.33
C PHE A 86 1.38 2.85 -6.28
N MET A 87 1.37 4.17 -6.09
CA MET A 87 2.22 4.83 -5.11
C MET A 87 1.89 4.41 -3.68
N ALA A 88 0.60 4.26 -3.36
CA ALA A 88 0.15 3.81 -2.05
C ALA A 88 0.60 2.36 -1.74
N ILE A 89 0.49 1.45 -2.72
CA ILE A 89 0.91 0.05 -2.56
C ILE A 89 2.43 -0.05 -2.38
N LYS A 90 3.23 0.69 -3.17
CA LYS A 90 4.69 0.76 -2.98
C LYS A 90 5.06 1.32 -1.61
N ALA A 91 4.40 2.39 -1.17
CA ALA A 91 4.64 2.98 0.16
C ALA A 91 4.30 2.02 1.31
N ALA A 92 3.37 1.09 1.10
CA ALA A 92 3.04 0.02 2.04
C ALA A 92 4.08 -1.12 2.05
N GLY A 93 5.06 -1.10 1.12
CA GLY A 93 6.08 -2.14 0.96
C GLY A 93 5.56 -3.43 0.34
N ILE A 94 4.49 -3.34 -0.46
CA ILE A 94 3.85 -4.48 -1.12
C ILE A 94 4.27 -4.50 -2.59
N THR A 95 4.54 -5.69 -3.14
CA THR A 95 4.94 -5.86 -4.54
C THR A 95 3.73 -5.78 -5.46
N ILE A 96 3.91 -5.16 -6.63
CA ILE A 96 2.90 -5.07 -7.69
C ILE A 96 3.26 -6.08 -8.78
N ALA A 97 2.29 -6.87 -9.23
CA ALA A 97 2.50 -7.88 -10.27
C ALA A 97 3.02 -7.23 -11.56
N GLY A 98 4.03 -7.85 -12.19
CA GLY A 98 4.64 -7.36 -13.44
C GLY A 98 5.76 -6.34 -13.25
N GLU A 99 6.08 -5.93 -12.02
CA GLU A 99 7.35 -5.26 -11.70
C GLU A 99 8.34 -6.27 -11.10
N SER A 100 9.55 -6.34 -11.65
CA SER A 100 10.71 -6.92 -10.99
C SER A 100 11.30 -5.89 -10.01
N ASN A 101 11.52 -6.31 -8.75
CA ASN A 101 12.19 -5.51 -7.72
C ASN A 101 13.61 -5.09 -8.13
#